data_AF-A0A817E802-F1
#
_entry.id   AF-A0A817E802-F1
#
_cell.length_a   1.000
_cell.length_b   1.000
_cell.length_c   1.000
_cell.angle_alpha   90.00
_cell.angle_beta   90.00
_cell.angle_gamma   90.00
#
_symmetry.space_group_name_H-M   'P 1'
#
loop_
_entity.id
_entity.type
_entity.pdbx_description
1 polymer ?
#
loop_
_entity_poly.entity_id
_entity_poly.type
_entity_poly.pdbx_seq_one_letter_code
_entity_poly.pdbx_strand_id
1 'polypeptide(L)'
;MSFLCLSAFDRWACTSQSARIRQLSSISVARYIFPIPFILWSLVNIPFLLYSDLVPPIFTCFFTNDLFMRIGVLFLSPVLTVLLPLIVLILFGLLTYRNIRLVSHIRQQPNQTRMSTWEQQMTRMMLTQTLLSIFCTLPRAIYIVYAIATLDESTKRTFDEMSIVALVDQLTVSITSINFASSFYIFLLASPRFRQTIQMYLKRGLHLGQNQVTPTKNIALTATTHTGRQTARGTIQPIVQS
;
A
#
# COMPACT_ATOMS: atom_id res chain seq x y z
N MET A 1 8.15 2.02 3.73
CA MET A 1 7.41 2.81 4.74
C MET A 1 6.92 4.16 4.25
N SER A 2 7.69 4.95 3.48
CA SER A 2 7.26 6.30 3.05
C SER A 2 5.96 6.34 2.23
N PHE A 3 5.70 5.34 1.38
CA PHE A 3 4.42 5.25 0.67
C PHE A 3 3.23 4.99 1.60
N LEU A 4 3.45 4.28 2.72
CA LEU A 4 2.42 4.11 3.74
C LEU A 4 2.15 5.43 4.47
N CYS A 5 3.18 6.23 4.72
CA CYS A 5 3.02 7.57 5.28
C CYS A 5 2.22 8.49 4.35
N LEU A 6 2.53 8.48 3.05
CA LEU A 6 1.76 9.22 2.05
C LEU A 6 0.32 8.71 1.94
N SER A 7 0.10 7.39 2.00
CA SER A 7 -1.24 6.81 2.03
C SER A 7 -2.00 7.23 3.29
N ALA A 8 -1.38 7.20 4.46
CA ALA A 8 -2.01 7.64 5.72
C ALA A 8 -2.35 9.14 5.68
N PHE A 9 -1.46 9.97 5.13
CA PHE A 9 -1.73 11.39 4.89
C PHE A 9 -2.89 11.61 3.92
N ASP A 10 -2.89 10.90 2.79
CA ASP A 10 -3.96 10.94 1.79
C ASP A 10 -5.32 10.57 2.39
N ARG A 11 -5.35 9.52 3.22
CA ARG A 11 -6.56 9.09 3.93
C ARG A 11 -7.02 10.10 4.96
N TRP A 12 -6.10 10.70 5.71
CA TRP A 12 -6.42 11.80 6.62
C TRP A 12 -7.01 13.00 5.86
N ALA A 13 -6.41 13.37 4.73
CA ALA A 13 -6.85 14.49 3.91
C ALA A 13 -8.25 14.23 3.32
N CYS A 14 -8.51 13.03 2.81
CA CYS A 14 -9.81 12.57 2.33
C CYS A 14 -10.91 12.62 3.40
N THR A 15 -10.57 12.25 4.64
CA THR A 15 -11.54 12.18 5.76
C THR A 15 -11.75 13.51 6.47
N SER A 16 -10.95 14.53 6.15
CA SER A 16 -11.08 15.87 6.73
C SER A 16 -12.36 16.58 6.28
N GLN A 17 -12.98 17.35 7.18
CA GLN A 17 -14.17 18.14 6.88
C GLN A 17 -13.86 19.41 6.07
N SER A 18 -12.60 19.87 6.12
CA SER A 18 -12.18 21.06 5.39
C SER A 18 -12.00 20.75 3.90
N ALA A 19 -12.73 21.46 3.05
CA ALA A 19 -12.62 21.33 1.59
C ALA A 19 -11.21 21.61 1.08
N ARG A 20 -10.48 22.54 1.71
CA ARG A 20 -9.09 22.87 1.37
C ARG A 20 -8.15 21.69 1.64
N ILE A 21 -8.32 21.02 2.77
CA ILE A 21 -7.52 19.84 3.11
C ILE A 21 -7.86 18.68 2.18
N ARG A 22 -9.15 18.47 1.88
CA ARG A 22 -9.59 17.43 0.94
C ARG A 22 -9.01 17.62 -0.46
N GLN A 23 -8.83 18.86 -0.91
CA GLN A 23 -8.22 19.17 -2.20
C GLN A 23 -6.74 18.72 -2.29
N LEU A 24 -6.04 18.55 -1.17
CA LEU A 24 -4.67 18.03 -1.15
C LEU A 24 -4.58 16.56 -1.58
N SER A 25 -5.67 15.80 -1.43
CA SER A 25 -5.79 14.41 -1.92
C SER A 25 -6.18 14.35 -3.41
N SER A 26 -6.27 15.49 -4.10
CA SER A 26 -6.56 15.50 -5.53
C SER A 26 -5.45 14.85 -6.35
N ILE A 27 -5.82 14.19 -7.45
CA ILE A 27 -4.88 13.50 -8.33
C ILE A 27 -3.82 14.44 -8.93
N SER A 28 -4.18 15.71 -9.11
CA SER A 28 -3.27 16.77 -9.57
C SER A 28 -2.14 16.98 -8.57
N VAL A 29 -2.44 17.06 -7.27
CA VAL A 29 -1.45 17.23 -6.21
C VAL A 29 -0.64 15.94 -6.03
N ALA A 30 -1.30 14.78 -6.06
CA ALA A 30 -0.63 13.48 -5.92
C ALA A 30 0.47 13.26 -6.98
N ARG A 31 0.26 13.73 -8.22
CA ARG A 31 1.26 13.63 -9.30
C ARG A 31 2.56 14.38 -8.98
N TYR A 32 2.48 15.50 -8.26
CA TYR A 32 3.66 16.27 -7.86
C TYR A 32 4.31 15.73 -6.58
N ILE A 33 3.53 15.18 -5.64
CA ILE A 33 4.05 14.66 -4.37
C ILE A 33 4.71 13.29 -4.54
N PHE A 34 4.19 12.44 -5.42
CA PHE A 34 4.66 11.08 -5.61
C PHE A 34 6.16 10.92 -5.92
N PRO A 35 6.79 11.74 -6.80
CA PRO A 35 8.23 11.61 -7.08
C PRO A 35 9.14 12.09 -5.94
N ILE A 36 8.64 12.92 -5.02
CA ILE A 36 9.46 13.54 -3.97
C ILE A 36 10.15 12.50 -3.07
N PRO A 37 9.46 11.49 -2.49
CA PRO A 37 10.11 10.45 -1.72
C PRO A 37 11.16 9.69 -2.52
N PHE A 38 10.91 9.39 -3.81
CA PHE A 38 11.88 8.67 -4.63
C PHE A 38 13.19 9.45 -4.75
N ILE A 39 13.11 10.74 -5.11
CA ILE A 39 14.28 11.60 -5.23
C ILE A 39 15.01 11.70 -3.89
N LEU A 40 14.28 11.94 -2.79
CA LEU A 40 14.87 12.05 -1.46
C LEU A 40 15.56 10.75 -1.03
N TRP A 41 14.95 9.59 -1.27
CA TRP A 41 15.56 8.30 -0.98
C TRP A 41 16.78 8.03 -1.85
N SER A 42 16.73 8.35 -3.14
CA SER A 42 17.91 8.23 -4.01
C SER A 42 19.08 9.05 -3.46
N LEU A 43 18.84 10.32 -3.09
CA LEU A 43 19.88 11.19 -2.53
C LEU A 43 20.46 10.65 -1.22
N VAL A 44 19.60 10.16 -0.31
CA VAL A 44 20.04 9.58 0.98
C VAL A 44 20.85 8.29 0.77
N ASN A 45 20.59 7.52 -0.29
CA ASN A 45 21.30 6.27 -0.57
C ASN A 45 22.60 6.45 -1.36
N ILE A 46 22.86 7.61 -1.98
CA ILE A 46 24.13 7.87 -2.71
C ILE A 46 25.36 7.64 -1.81
N PRO A 47 25.43 8.19 -0.58
CA PRO A 47 26.56 7.93 0.32
C PRO A 47 26.77 6.45 0.65
N PHE A 48 25.69 5.67 0.74
CA PHE A 48 25.80 4.22 0.98
C PHE A 48 26.56 3.55 -0.17
N LEU A 49 26.33 3.97 -1.42
CA LEU A 49 27.04 3.44 -2.57
C LEU A 49 28.52 3.85 -2.59
N LEU A 50 28.83 5.07 -2.16
CA LEU A 50 30.20 5.61 -2.19
C LEU A 50 31.11 5.05 -1.09
N TYR A 51 30.54 4.76 0.09
CA TYR A 51 31.31 4.30 1.25
C TYR A 51 31.26 2.78 1.48
N SER A 52 30.54 2.03 0.63
CA SER A 52 30.55 0.57 0.68
C SER A 52 31.73 0.03 -0.10
N ASP A 53 32.57 -0.77 0.55
CA ASP A 53 33.70 -1.43 -0.09
C ASP A 53 33.79 -2.91 0.31
N LEU A 54 34.46 -3.71 -0.52
CA LEU A 54 34.73 -5.11 -0.23
C LEU A 54 36.09 -5.20 0.48
N VAL A 55 36.07 -5.63 1.74
CA VAL A 55 37.30 -5.74 2.54
C VAL A 55 37.81 -7.20 2.51
N PRO A 56 39.01 -7.48 1.96
CA PRO A 56 39.65 -8.79 2.03
C PRO A 56 40.05 -9.15 3.48
N PRO A 57 40.23 -10.44 3.84
CA PRO A 57 40.29 -11.63 2.98
C PRO A 57 38.94 -12.38 2.81
N ILE A 58 37.95 -12.06 3.63
CA ILE A 58 36.65 -12.76 3.65
C ILE A 58 35.66 -12.14 2.63
N PHE A 59 36.08 -11.06 1.94
CA PHE A 59 35.27 -10.28 1.00
C PHE A 59 33.91 -9.88 1.56
N THR A 60 33.92 -9.35 2.80
CA THR A 60 32.71 -8.81 3.42
C THR A 60 32.51 -7.36 2.99
N CYS A 61 31.26 -7.01 2.68
CA CYS A 61 30.88 -5.63 2.39
C CYS A 61 30.85 -4.85 3.71
N PHE A 62 31.66 -3.80 3.81
CA PHE A 62 31.76 -2.98 5.01
C PHE A 62 31.85 -1.50 4.64
N PHE A 63 31.41 -0.63 5.57
CA PHE A 63 31.53 0.81 5.40
C PHE A 63 32.94 1.26 5.80
N THR A 64 33.69 1.84 4.87
CA THR A 64 35.09 2.22 5.09
C THR A 64 35.27 3.44 6.00
N ASN A 65 34.22 4.24 6.16
CA ASN A 65 34.25 5.49 6.91
C ASN A 65 33.50 5.34 8.25
N ASP A 66 34.23 5.44 9.37
CA ASP A 66 33.67 5.31 10.73
C ASP A 66 32.63 6.39 11.05
N LEU A 67 32.86 7.64 10.61
CA LEU A 67 31.91 8.74 10.80
C LEU A 67 30.59 8.46 10.07
N PHE A 68 30.68 7.97 8.83
CA PHE A 68 29.51 7.58 8.04
C PHE A 68 28.77 6.39 8.68
N MET A 69 29.50 5.41 9.20
CA MET A 69 28.92 4.28 9.93
C MET A 69 28.13 4.77 11.16
N ARG A 70 28.74 5.60 12.01
CA ARG A 70 28.09 6.08 13.23
C ARG A 70 26.92 7.01 12.96
N ILE A 71 27.11 8.04 12.13
CA ILE A 71 26.08 9.06 11.90
C ILE A 71 25.07 8.60 10.85
N GLY A 72 25.53 8.09 9.72
CA GLY A 72 24.68 7.70 8.60
C GLY A 72 23.92 6.41 8.85
N VAL A 73 24.65 5.35 9.20
CA VAL A 73 24.10 3.99 9.30
C VAL A 73 23.42 3.75 10.65
N LEU A 74 24.05 4.13 11.77
CA LEU A 74 23.53 3.83 13.11
C LEU A 74 22.51 4.85 13.63
N PHE A 75 22.55 6.10 13.16
CA PHE A 75 21.64 7.15 13.62
C PHE A 75 20.64 7.59 12.54
N LEU A 76 21.12 8.18 11.45
CA LEU A 76 20.28 8.85 10.46
C LEU A 76 19.35 7.89 9.72
N SER A 77 19.87 6.75 9.25
CA SER A 77 19.09 5.76 8.52
C SER A 77 17.96 5.16 9.39
N PRO A 78 18.18 4.65 10.61
CA PRO A 78 17.12 4.15 11.47
C PRO A 78 16.07 5.20 11.83
N VAL A 79 16.51 6.44 12.09
CA VAL A 79 15.59 7.56 12.39
C VAL A 79 14.68 7.86 11.20
N LEU A 80 15.24 7.97 9.99
CA LEU A 80 14.48 8.30 8.78
C LEU A 80 13.63 7.14 8.24
N THR A 81 14.08 5.90 8.41
CA THR A 81 13.42 4.71 7.84
C THR A 81 12.39 4.08 8.77
N VAL A 82 12.55 4.23 10.09
CA VAL A 82 11.71 3.56 11.10
C VAL A 82 11.01 4.57 12.00
N LEU A 83 11.74 5.41 12.74
CA LEU A 83 11.14 6.27 13.78
C LEU A 83 10.24 7.36 13.18
N LEU A 84 10.75 8.12 12.21
CA LEU A 84 9.99 9.19 11.57
C LEU A 84 8.73 8.65 10.88
N PRO A 85 8.79 7.58 10.05
CA PRO A 85 7.59 6.98 9.48
C PRO A 85 6.61 6.46 10.53
N LEU A 86 7.08 5.87 11.63
CA LEU A 86 6.22 5.38 12.70
C LEU A 86 5.43 6.51 13.37
N ILE A 87 6.10 7.62 13.69
CA ILE A 87 5.47 8.81 14.27
C ILE A 87 4.42 9.38 13.31
N VAL A 88 4.77 9.50 12.03
CA VAL A 88 3.87 9.98 10.97
C VAL A 88 2.64 9.08 10.81
N LEU A 89 2.81 7.76 10.83
CA LEU A 89 1.71 6.80 10.75
C LEU A 89 0.80 6.87 11.97
N ILE A 90 1.35 6.97 13.18
CA ILE A 90 0.57 7.13 14.41
C ILE A 90 -0.23 8.43 14.36
N LEU A 91 0.41 9.54 14.01
CA LEU A 91 -0.24 10.86 13.95
C LEU A 91 -1.40 10.85 12.95
N PHE A 92 -1.15 10.50 11.69
CA PHE A 92 -2.21 10.52 10.66
C PHE A 92 -3.24 9.41 10.87
N GLY A 93 -2.85 8.26 11.42
CA GLY A 93 -3.77 7.20 11.81
C GLY A 93 -4.78 7.67 12.88
N LEU A 94 -4.29 8.33 13.94
CA LEU A 94 -5.14 8.89 15.00
C LEU A 94 -6.04 10.01 14.47
N LEU A 95 -5.51 10.91 13.65
CA LEU A 95 -6.30 11.99 13.05
C LEU A 95 -7.40 11.44 12.13
N THR A 96 -7.09 10.42 11.31
CA THR A 96 -8.06 9.74 10.46
C THR A 96 -9.15 9.08 11.31
N TYR A 97 -8.77 8.38 12.37
CA TYR A 97 -9.72 7.75 13.29
C TYR A 97 -10.66 8.77 13.96
N ARG A 98 -10.11 9.90 14.42
CA ARG A 98 -10.89 11.00 15.00
C ARG A 98 -11.89 11.57 13.98
N ASN A 99 -11.45 11.81 12.75
CA ASN A 99 -12.30 12.33 11.68
C ASN A 99 -13.47 11.39 11.37
N ILE A 100 -13.19 10.08 11.29
CA ILE A 100 -14.23 9.06 11.04
C ILE A 100 -15.24 9.02 12.19
N ARG A 101 -14.78 9.03 13.45
CA ARG A 101 -15.68 9.06 14.62
C ARG A 101 -16.56 10.31 14.61
N LEU A 102 -15.98 11.48 14.33
CA LEU A 102 -16.72 12.74 14.27
C LEU A 102 -17.77 12.73 13.16
N VAL A 103 -17.41 12.28 11.95
CA VAL A 103 -18.34 12.15 10.83
C VAL A 103 -19.42 11.11 11.13
N SER A 104 -19.10 10.00 11.79
CA SER A 104 -20.09 8.99 12.17
C SER A 104 -21.12 9.52 13.17
N HIS A 105 -20.72 10.40 14.08
CA HIS A 105 -21.60 11.02 15.06
C HIS A 105 -22.53 12.07 14.44
N ILE A 106 -22.04 12.83 13.45
CA ILE A 106 -22.81 13.87 12.75
C ILE A 106 -23.76 13.28 11.70
N ARG A 107 -23.44 12.09 11.15
CA ARG A 107 -24.21 11.39 10.09
C ARG A 107 -25.56 10.80 10.50
N GLN A 108 -26.07 11.09 11.70
CA GLN A 108 -27.47 10.81 12.02
C GLN A 108 -28.44 11.65 11.15
N GLN A 109 -27.94 12.61 10.36
CA GLN A 109 -28.74 13.35 9.38
C GLN A 109 -28.80 12.65 8.00
N PRO A 110 -30.00 12.37 7.45
CA PRO A 110 -30.20 11.55 6.26
C PRO A 110 -29.67 12.16 4.94
N ASN A 111 -29.41 13.48 4.88
CA ASN A 111 -29.12 14.20 3.63
C ASN A 111 -27.64 14.40 3.25
N GLN A 112 -26.67 13.99 4.09
CA GLN A 112 -25.22 14.14 3.78
C GLN A 112 -24.54 12.85 3.28
N THR A 113 -25.35 11.88 2.86
CA THR A 113 -24.96 10.51 2.51
C THR A 113 -24.39 10.39 1.09
N ARG A 114 -23.14 10.82 0.87
CA ARG A 114 -22.42 10.48 -0.38
C ARG A 114 -20.95 10.09 -0.25
N MET A 115 -20.46 9.80 0.95
CA MET A 115 -19.25 8.98 1.00
C MET A 115 -19.69 7.56 0.63
N SER A 116 -19.36 7.17 -0.60
CA SER A 116 -19.72 5.88 -1.14
C SER A 116 -19.33 4.78 -0.14
N THR A 117 -20.18 3.78 0.07
CA THR A 117 -19.85 2.60 0.90
C THR A 117 -18.49 1.99 0.53
N TRP A 118 -18.08 2.19 -0.73
CA TRP A 118 -16.75 1.88 -1.26
C TRP A 118 -15.62 2.67 -0.58
N GLU A 119 -15.76 3.99 -0.41
CA GLU A 119 -14.75 4.84 0.22
C GLU A 119 -14.60 4.50 1.70
N GLN A 120 -15.69 4.17 2.39
CA GLN A 120 -15.65 3.70 3.78
C GLN A 120 -14.90 2.37 3.90
N GLN A 121 -15.18 1.42 3.01
CA GLN A 121 -14.50 0.13 3.00
C GLN A 121 -13.00 0.29 2.73
N MET A 122 -12.63 1.12 1.75
CA MET A 122 -11.23 1.43 1.42
C MET A 122 -10.51 2.09 2.59
N THR A 123 -11.18 3.03 3.26
CA THR A 123 -10.64 3.72 4.44
C THR A 123 -10.43 2.75 5.61
N ARG A 124 -11.41 1.88 5.89
CA ARG A 124 -11.27 0.84 6.93
C ARG A 124 -10.10 -0.08 6.64
N MET A 125 -9.93 -0.47 5.39
CA MET A 125 -8.83 -1.34 4.99
C MET A 125 -7.46 -0.68 5.19
N MET A 126 -7.30 0.57 4.75
CA MET A 126 -6.06 1.33 4.91
C MET A 126 -5.73 1.60 6.39
N LEU A 127 -6.74 1.80 7.23
CA LEU A 127 -6.56 1.90 8.68
C LEU A 127 -6.08 0.59 9.28
N THR A 128 -6.67 -0.55 8.91
CA THR A 128 -6.20 -1.86 9.37
C THR A 128 -4.75 -2.12 8.95
N GLN A 129 -4.39 -1.77 7.72
CA GLN A 129 -3.01 -1.86 7.23
C GLN A 129 -2.07 -0.95 8.01
N THR A 130 -2.46 0.29 8.29
CA THR A 130 -1.68 1.25 9.08
C THR A 130 -1.44 0.73 10.50
N LEU A 131 -2.49 0.20 11.16
CA LEU A 131 -2.39 -0.37 12.50
C LEU A 131 -1.45 -1.58 12.53
N LEU A 132 -1.61 -2.51 11.59
CA LEU A 132 -0.72 -3.66 11.48
C LEU A 132 0.74 -3.21 11.27
N SER A 133 0.96 -2.21 10.43
CA SER A 133 2.30 -1.65 10.22
C SER A 133 2.90 -1.01 11.45
N ILE A 134 2.10 -0.33 12.28
CA ILE A 134 2.57 0.17 13.58
C ILE A 134 3.00 -1.00 14.46
N PHE A 135 2.17 -2.03 14.63
CA PHE A 135 2.49 -3.19 15.47
C PHE A 135 3.74 -3.95 15.00
N CYS A 136 3.90 -4.16 13.69
CA CYS A 136 5.07 -4.87 13.15
C CYS A 136 6.36 -4.01 13.22
N THR A 137 6.25 -2.68 13.20
CA THR A 137 7.42 -1.78 13.18
C THR A 137 7.87 -1.39 14.58
N LEU A 138 6.98 -1.46 15.58
CA LEU A 138 7.25 -1.05 16.95
C LEU A 138 8.41 -1.83 17.61
N PRO A 139 8.52 -3.18 17.48
CA PRO A 139 9.68 -3.92 18.00
C PRO A 139 11.01 -3.43 17.41
N ARG A 140 11.03 -3.09 16.12
CA ARG A 140 12.21 -2.55 15.44
C ARG A 140 12.58 -1.16 15.96
N ALA A 141 11.58 -0.30 16.17
CA ALA A 141 11.78 1.03 16.73
C ALA A 141 12.39 0.96 18.14
N ILE A 142 11.87 0.07 19.00
CA ILE A 142 12.43 -0.16 20.34
C ILE A 142 13.88 -0.63 20.26
N TYR A 143 14.17 -1.61 19.39
CA TYR A 143 15.54 -2.08 19.18
C TYR A 143 16.49 -0.97 18.74
N ILE A 144 16.07 -0.09 17.82
CA ILE A 144 16.89 1.02 17.35
C ILE A 144 17.20 2.00 18.48
N VAL A 145 16.21 2.33 19.32
CA VAL A 145 16.42 3.21 20.47
C VAL A 145 17.40 2.57 21.46
N TYR A 146 17.25 1.27 21.73
CA TYR A 146 18.19 0.51 22.55
C TYR A 146 19.61 0.50 21.94
N ALA A 147 19.73 0.27 20.64
CA ALA A 147 21.01 0.24 19.93
C ALA A 147 21.72 1.60 20.03
N ILE A 148 21.01 2.71 19.80
CA ILE A 148 21.54 4.07 19.92
C ILE A 148 21.96 4.39 21.36
N ALA A 149 21.13 4.03 22.35
CA ALA A 149 21.41 4.29 23.76
C ALA A 149 22.63 3.53 24.29
N THR A 150 22.99 2.41 23.64
CA THR A 150 24.07 1.53 24.09
C THR A 150 25.31 1.54 23.17
N LEU A 151 25.42 2.55 22.29
CA LEU A 151 26.54 2.69 21.35
C LEU A 151 27.91 2.81 22.05
N ASP A 152 27.99 3.48 23.20
CA ASP A 152 29.27 3.65 23.90
C ASP A 152 29.67 2.39 24.71
N GLU A 153 28.67 1.58 25.11
CA GLU A 153 28.87 0.36 25.90
C GLU A 153 29.20 -0.87 25.05
N SER A 154 28.98 -0.80 23.72
CA SER A 154 29.18 -1.96 22.82
C SER A 154 30.61 -2.49 22.81
N THR A 155 31.59 -1.66 23.17
CA THR A 155 33.01 -2.04 23.25
C THR A 155 33.31 -2.98 24.42
N LYS A 156 32.42 -3.06 25.44
CA LYS A 156 32.62 -3.89 26.64
C LYS A 156 31.80 -5.18 26.64
N ARG A 157 31.00 -5.42 25.60
CA ARG A 157 30.09 -6.57 25.55
C ARG A 157 30.82 -7.89 25.37
N THR A 158 30.33 -8.91 26.04
CA THR A 158 30.81 -10.30 25.86
C THR A 158 30.30 -10.86 24.53
N PHE A 159 30.99 -11.84 23.94
CA PHE A 159 30.59 -12.51 22.70
C PHE A 159 29.14 -13.06 22.74
N ASP A 160 28.69 -13.57 23.88
CA ASP A 160 27.33 -14.07 24.07
C ASP A 160 26.28 -12.96 23.96
N GLU A 161 26.56 -11.79 24.54
CA GLU A 161 25.67 -10.63 24.49
C GLU A 161 25.52 -10.08 23.07
N MET A 162 26.62 -10.05 22.31
CA MET A 162 26.56 -9.64 20.90
C MET A 162 25.70 -10.59 20.07
N SER A 163 25.77 -11.89 20.34
CA SER A 163 24.99 -12.91 19.63
C SER A 163 23.49 -12.76 19.91
N ILE A 164 23.11 -12.48 21.17
CA ILE A 164 21.71 -12.20 21.54
C ILE A 164 21.20 -10.93 20.85
N VAL A 165 21.99 -9.85 20.87
CA VAL A 165 21.60 -8.59 20.22
C VAL A 165 21.42 -8.76 18.71
N ALA A 166 22.29 -9.55 18.06
CA ALA A 166 22.18 -9.87 16.63
C ALA A 166 20.92 -10.71 16.33
N LEU A 167 20.59 -11.68 17.19
CA LEU A 167 19.37 -12.48 17.04
C LEU A 167 18.11 -11.60 17.14
N VAL A 168 18.08 -10.69 18.12
CA VAL A 168 16.97 -9.74 18.30
C VAL A 168 16.87 -8.78 17.11
N ASP A 169 18.00 -8.27 16.61
CA ASP A 169 18.04 -7.45 15.38
C ASP A 169 17.35 -8.18 14.22
N GLN A 170 17.75 -9.42 13.94
CA GLN A 170 17.20 -10.19 12.83
C GLN A 170 15.73 -10.56 13.00
N LEU A 171 15.32 -10.85 14.24
CA LEU A 171 13.91 -11.09 14.54
C LEU A 171 13.07 -9.84 14.26
N THR A 172 13.52 -8.66 14.69
CA THR A 172 12.79 -7.40 14.43
C THR A 172 12.74 -7.04 12.95
N VAL A 173 13.81 -7.30 12.19
CA VAL A 173 13.83 -7.14 10.73
C VAL A 173 12.83 -8.09 10.06
N SER A 174 12.79 -9.34 10.49
CA SER A 174 11.85 -10.35 9.97
C SER A 174 10.40 -9.95 10.23
N ILE A 175 10.08 -9.51 11.46
CA ILE A 175 8.74 -9.00 11.81
C ILE A 175 8.38 -7.78 10.96
N THR A 176 9.32 -6.85 10.77
CA THR A 176 9.08 -5.66 9.95
C THR A 176 8.81 -6.03 8.49
N SER A 177 9.46 -7.08 7.98
CA SER A 177 9.31 -7.56 6.61
C SER A 177 7.92 -8.11 6.30
N ILE A 178 7.17 -8.56 7.31
CA ILE A 178 5.76 -8.97 7.18
C ILE A 178 4.91 -7.84 6.58
N ASN A 179 5.28 -6.57 6.78
CA ASN A 179 4.58 -5.42 6.20
C ASN A 179 4.53 -5.43 4.67
N PHE A 180 5.53 -5.98 4.00
CA PHE A 180 5.55 -6.05 2.54
C PHE A 180 4.53 -7.07 2.03
N ALA A 181 4.35 -8.18 2.75
CA ALA A 181 3.40 -9.22 2.40
C ALA A 181 1.96 -8.89 2.87
N SER A 182 1.82 -8.16 3.97
CA SER A 182 0.53 -7.94 4.64
C SER A 182 -0.50 -7.24 3.76
N SER A 183 -0.07 -6.29 2.93
CA SER A 183 -0.94 -5.55 2.01
C SER A 183 -1.83 -6.50 1.20
N PHE A 184 -1.22 -7.52 0.58
CA PHE A 184 -1.92 -8.52 -0.21
C PHE A 184 -2.98 -9.27 0.59
N TYR A 185 -2.61 -9.75 1.78
CA TYR A 185 -3.53 -10.51 2.65
C TYR A 185 -4.68 -9.64 3.17
N ILE A 186 -4.43 -8.38 3.51
CA ILE A 186 -5.48 -7.46 3.94
C ILE A 186 -6.43 -7.18 2.78
N PHE A 187 -5.94 -6.93 1.55
CA PHE A 187 -6.80 -6.78 0.36
C PHE A 187 -7.65 -8.03 0.13
N LEU A 188 -7.06 -9.22 0.30
CA LEU A 188 -7.73 -10.50 0.13
C LEU A 188 -8.85 -10.75 1.16
N LEU A 189 -8.57 -10.49 2.44
CA LEU A 189 -9.52 -10.76 3.53
C LEU A 189 -10.60 -9.68 3.66
N ALA A 190 -10.23 -8.40 3.55
CA ALA A 190 -11.12 -7.28 3.85
C ALA A 190 -12.12 -6.95 2.73
N SER A 191 -11.88 -7.40 1.50
CA SER A 191 -12.75 -7.08 0.36
C SER A 191 -13.48 -8.32 -0.19
N PRO A 192 -14.79 -8.47 0.12
CA PRO A 192 -15.64 -9.49 -0.51
C PRO A 192 -15.65 -9.37 -2.04
N ARG A 193 -15.55 -8.15 -2.56
CA ARG A 193 -15.49 -7.87 -4.00
C ARG A 193 -14.17 -8.29 -4.63
N PHE A 194 -13.05 -8.14 -3.93
CA PHE A 194 -11.76 -8.66 -4.41
C PHE A 194 -11.78 -10.19 -4.48
N ARG A 195 -12.37 -10.85 -3.48
CA ARG A 195 -12.64 -12.29 -3.52
C ARG A 195 -13.53 -12.68 -4.69
N GLN A 196 -14.61 -11.94 -4.95
CA GLN A 196 -15.48 -12.17 -6.10
C GLN A 196 -14.74 -11.97 -7.43
N THR A 197 -13.88 -10.96 -7.54
CA THR A 197 -13.09 -10.67 -8.74
C THR A 197 -12.07 -11.77 -9.00
N ILE A 198 -11.33 -12.20 -7.97
CA ILE A 198 -10.39 -13.33 -8.07
C ILE A 198 -11.16 -14.60 -8.45
N GLN A 199 -12.28 -14.89 -7.80
CA GLN A 199 -13.10 -16.05 -8.13
C GLN A 199 -13.62 -16.00 -9.57
N MET A 200 -13.97 -14.82 -10.09
CA MET A 200 -14.35 -14.66 -11.50
C MET A 200 -13.18 -14.97 -12.44
N TYR A 201 -11.98 -14.44 -12.18
CA TYR A 201 -10.80 -14.74 -12.98
C TYR A 201 -10.39 -16.21 -12.89
N LEU A 202 -10.44 -16.81 -11.69
CA LEU A 202 -10.14 -18.22 -11.49
C LEU A 202 -11.15 -19.12 -12.23
N LYS A 203 -12.46 -18.84 -12.10
CA LYS A 203 -13.52 -19.58 -12.80
C LYS A 203 -13.41 -19.43 -14.32
N ARG A 204 -13.03 -18.24 -14.81
CA ARG A 204 -12.84 -17.96 -16.24
C ARG A 204 -11.58 -18.64 -16.79
N GLY A 205 -10.49 -18.68 -16.04
CA GLY A 205 -9.30 -19.46 -16.36
C GLY A 205 -9.56 -20.96 -16.38
N LEU A 206 -10.38 -21.46 -15.44
CA LEU A 206 -10.79 -22.87 -15.39
C LEU A 206 -11.71 -23.25 -16.57
N HIS A 207 -12.65 -22.37 -16.95
CA HIS A 207 -13.53 -22.58 -18.12
C HIS A 207 -12.78 -22.52 -19.46
N LEU A 208 -11.74 -21.69 -19.58
CA LEU A 208 -10.89 -21.66 -20.78
C LEU A 208 -10.09 -22.96 -20.96
N GLY A 209 -9.85 -23.72 -19.90
CA GLY A 209 -9.27 -25.07 -19.96
C GLY A 209 -10.26 -26.18 -20.33
N GLN A 210 -11.58 -25.95 -20.21
CA GLN A 210 -12.62 -26.94 -20.52
C GLN A 210 -13.25 -26.78 -21.92
N ASN A 211 -13.04 -25.64 -22.59
CA ASN A 211 -13.64 -25.34 -23.90
C ASN A 211 -12.75 -25.63 -25.11
N GLN A 212 -11.64 -26.36 -24.96
CA GLN A 212 -10.92 -26.92 -26.11
C GLN A 212 -11.27 -28.41 -26.28
N VAL A 213 -11.65 -28.75 -27.51
CA VAL A 213 -12.04 -30.07 -28.05
C VAL A 213 -13.52 -30.43 -27.90
N THR A 214 -14.38 -29.71 -28.63
CA THR A 214 -15.57 -30.36 -29.23
C THR A 214 -15.24 -30.65 -30.70
N PRO A 215 -15.21 -31.92 -31.14
CA PRO A 215 -14.98 -32.24 -32.54
C PRO A 215 -16.17 -31.77 -33.37
N THR A 216 -15.89 -30.94 -34.36
CA THR A 216 -16.83 -30.46 -35.37
C THR A 216 -17.45 -31.65 -36.08
N LYS A 217 -18.69 -32.02 -35.72
CA LYS A 217 -19.49 -32.91 -36.57
C LYS A 217 -19.96 -32.10 -37.78
N ASN A 218 -19.58 -32.59 -38.95
CA ASN A 218 -19.86 -32.04 -40.26
C ASN A 218 -21.31 -31.58 -40.42
N ILE A 219 -21.48 -30.30 -40.78
CA ILE A 219 -22.73 -29.71 -41.23
C ILE A 219 -22.96 -30.21 -42.65
N ALA A 220 -23.94 -31.10 -42.82
CA ALA A 220 -24.47 -31.43 -44.13
C ALA A 220 -25.25 -30.23 -44.66
N LEU A 221 -24.82 -29.73 -45.81
CA LEU A 221 -25.55 -28.76 -46.64
C LEU A 221 -26.91 -29.34 -47.03
N THR A 222 -27.99 -28.67 -46.65
CA THR A 222 -29.25 -28.75 -47.41
C THR A 222 -29.75 -27.34 -47.66
N ALA A 223 -29.48 -26.85 -48.86
CA ALA A 223 -30.07 -25.65 -49.41
C ALA A 223 -31.48 -25.96 -49.95
N THR A 224 -32.40 -25.01 -49.79
CA THR A 224 -33.60 -24.67 -50.61
C THR A 224 -34.59 -23.93 -49.70
N THR A 225 -35.36 -22.89 -50.05
CA THR A 225 -35.46 -21.98 -51.20
C THR A 225 -36.32 -20.79 -50.72
N HIS A 226 -36.07 -19.62 -51.29
CA HIS A 226 -36.79 -18.35 -51.19
C HIS A 226 -38.32 -18.41 -51.36
N THR A 227 -39.04 -17.56 -50.59
CA THR A 227 -40.18 -16.66 -50.96
C THR A 227 -40.62 -15.98 -49.65
N GLY A 228 -40.61 -14.68 -49.41
CA GLY A 228 -41.02 -13.54 -50.25
C GLY A 228 -42.37 -13.00 -49.74
N ARG A 229 -42.39 -11.98 -48.86
CA ARG A 229 -43.56 -11.08 -48.72
C ARG A 229 -43.24 -9.76 -48.00
N GLN A 230 -43.65 -8.68 -48.66
CA GLN A 230 -43.54 -7.26 -48.33
C GLN A 230 -44.57 -6.80 -47.26
N THR A 231 -44.49 -5.49 -46.94
CA THR A 231 -45.50 -4.56 -46.37
C THR A 231 -45.51 -4.42 -44.84
N ALA A 232 -45.61 -3.25 -44.20
CA ALA A 232 -45.76 -1.85 -44.60
C ALA A 232 -45.76 -0.94 -43.33
N ARG A 233 -45.41 0.36 -43.49
CA ARG A 233 -46.01 1.59 -42.87
C ARG A 233 -46.07 1.68 -41.33
N GLY A 234 -45.69 2.75 -40.63
CA GLY A 234 -45.27 4.12 -40.94
C GLY A 234 -45.61 5.00 -39.73
N THR A 235 -44.79 6.00 -39.37
CA THR A 235 -45.20 7.06 -38.42
C THR A 235 -44.45 8.35 -38.70
N ILE A 236 -45.20 9.39 -39.06
CA ILE A 236 -44.78 10.79 -39.13
C ILE A 236 -45.58 11.54 -38.06
N GLN A 237 -44.91 12.33 -37.23
CA GLN A 237 -45.51 13.40 -36.43
C GLN A 237 -44.72 14.69 -36.69
N PRO A 238 -45.38 15.84 -36.91
CA PRO A 238 -44.77 17.14 -36.69
C PRO A 238 -45.32 17.83 -35.44
N ILE A 239 -44.42 18.61 -34.87
CA ILE A 239 -44.50 19.45 -33.67
C ILE A 239 -45.35 20.69 -33.96
N VAL A 240 -46.26 21.03 -33.05
CA VAL A 240 -46.96 22.33 -33.02
C VAL A 240 -46.35 23.16 -31.89
N GLN A 241 -45.89 24.37 -32.25
CA GLN A 241 -45.48 25.43 -31.32
C GLN A 241 -46.68 26.29 -30.91
N SER A 242 -46.66 26.75 -29.66
CA SER A 242 -47.35 27.94 -29.16
C SER A 242 -46.45 28.62 -28.13
#